data_AF-A0A3A8BBP7-F1
#
_entry.id   AF-A0A3A8BBP7-F1
#
_cell.length_a   1.000
_cell.length_b   1.000
_cell.length_c   1.000
_cell.angle_alpha   90.00
_cell.angle_beta   90.00
_cell.angle_gamma   90.00
#
_symmetry.space_group_name_H-M   'P 1'
#
loop_
_entity.id
_entity.type
_entity.pdbx_description
1 polymer ?
#
loop_
_entity_poly.entity_id
_entity_poly.type
_entity_poly.pdbx_seq_one_letter_code
_entity_poly.pdbx_strand_id
1 'polypeptide(L)'
;MYFFRKIDMVVEKIGQHPSLADIANDEVAQYRKTMAKLDAQEFHKAIGLAAHGVGVGSFVYLRRVFERLITNRFEEFKSAEGWDNSRFYAARMEDKITLLQDHLPDFLVRNRKIYSILSVGVHALDEKDCLKWFDVMKQSILIILEDDKKKKEELARRELFSQAIERFEAKSENSS
;
A
#
# COMPACT_ATOMS: atom_id res chain seq x y z
N MET A 1 25.41 10.82 6.81
CA MET A 1 26.73 11.39 6.46
C MET A 1 26.68 11.89 5.02
N TYR A 2 27.09 13.14 4.78
CA TYR A 2 27.16 13.72 3.44
C TYR A 2 28.62 13.82 3.02
N PHE A 3 28.88 13.56 1.74
CA PHE A 3 30.22 13.65 1.16
C PHE A 3 30.27 14.84 0.22
N PHE A 4 31.25 15.72 0.44
CA PHE A 4 31.44 16.93 -0.36
C PHE A 4 32.85 16.93 -0.96
N ARG A 5 32.95 17.42 -2.19
CA ARG A 5 34.21 17.70 -2.87
C ARG A 5 34.34 19.21 -2.99
N LYS A 6 35.51 19.75 -2.63
CA LYS A 6 35.85 21.15 -2.86
C LYS A 6 36.85 21.24 -4.01
N ILE A 7 36.53 22.04 -5.03
CA ILE A 7 37.44 22.40 -6.12
C ILE A 7 37.39 23.93 -6.20
N ASP A 8 38.54 24.58 -5.95
CA ASP A 8 38.65 26.03 -5.81
C ASP A 8 37.67 26.62 -4.79
N MET A 9 36.73 27.44 -5.27
CA MET A 9 35.66 28.08 -4.50
C MET A 9 34.30 27.36 -4.67
N VAL A 10 34.27 26.23 -5.38
CA VAL A 10 33.07 25.42 -5.59
C VAL A 10 33.06 24.26 -4.59
N VAL A 11 31.93 24.10 -3.91
CA VAL A 11 31.64 22.94 -3.06
C VAL A 11 30.52 22.14 -3.72
N GLU A 12 30.81 20.89 -4.08
CA GLU A 12 29.86 19.98 -4.72
C GLU A 12 29.53 18.84 -3.78
N LYS A 13 28.25 18.51 -3.63
CA LYS A 13 27.82 17.29 -2.95
C LYS A 13 28.04 16.10 -3.89
N ILE A 14 28.94 15.20 -3.51
CA ILE A 14 29.31 14.02 -4.32
C ILE A 14 28.66 12.73 -3.83
N GLY A 15 27.97 12.75 -2.70
CA GLY A 15 27.25 11.57 -2.21
C GLY A 15 26.61 11.74 -0.85
N GLN A 16 25.88 10.71 -0.43
CA GLN A 16 25.32 10.60 0.91
C GLN A 16 25.18 9.13 1.32
N HIS A 17 25.32 8.86 2.61
CA HIS A 17 24.95 7.61 3.24
C HIS A 17 24.12 7.89 4.51
N PRO A 18 22.95 7.27 4.69
CA PRO A 18 22.23 6.40 3.73
C PRO A 18 21.82 7.14 2.44
N SER A 19 21.62 6.38 1.35
CA SER A 19 21.14 6.95 0.08
C SER A 19 19.68 7.43 0.22
N LEU A 20 19.19 8.23 -0.74
CA LEU A 20 17.78 8.63 -0.76
C LEU A 20 16.85 7.42 -0.85
N ALA A 21 17.25 6.40 -1.62
CA ALA A 21 16.51 5.16 -1.74
C ALA A 21 16.47 4.41 -0.41
N ASP A 22 17.58 4.36 0.34
CA ASP A 22 17.63 3.71 1.66
C ASP A 22 16.68 4.39 2.65
N ILE A 23 16.72 5.72 2.72
CA ILE A 23 15.85 6.52 3.60
C ILE A 23 14.38 6.27 3.26
N ALA A 24 14.01 6.45 1.99
CA ALA A 24 12.62 6.27 1.56
C ALA A 24 12.11 4.83 1.76
N ASN A 25 13.01 3.84 1.64
CA ASN A 25 12.66 2.45 1.89
C ASN A 25 12.55 2.12 3.37
N ASP A 26 13.29 2.78 4.24
CA ASP A 26 13.20 2.60 5.69
C ASP A 26 11.87 3.16 6.24
N GLU A 27 11.44 4.32 5.75
CA GLU A 27 10.16 4.97 6.11
C GLU A 27 8.95 4.04 5.94
N VAL A 28 8.97 3.19 4.91
CA VAL A 28 7.87 2.25 4.61
C VAL A 28 8.12 0.83 5.11
N ALA A 29 9.25 0.57 5.77
CA ALA A 29 9.67 -0.79 6.12
C ALA A 29 8.65 -1.51 7.01
N GLN A 30 7.99 -0.77 7.92
CA GLN A 30 6.94 -1.33 8.77
C GLN A 30 5.73 -1.85 7.98
N TYR A 31 5.34 -1.16 6.91
CA TYR A 31 4.20 -1.54 6.08
C TYR A 31 4.53 -2.71 5.16
N ARG A 32 5.76 -2.76 4.61
CA ARG A 32 6.19 -3.88 3.79
C ARG A 32 6.13 -5.23 4.52
N LYS A 33 6.29 -5.24 5.85
CA LYS A 33 6.20 -6.47 6.66
C LYS A 33 4.82 -7.11 6.65
N THR A 34 3.76 -6.33 6.41
CA THR A 34 2.38 -6.82 6.38
C THR A 34 1.91 -7.17 4.96
N MET A 35 2.73 -6.91 3.94
CA MET A 35 2.42 -7.21 2.55
C MET A 35 2.80 -8.64 2.19
N ALA A 36 2.17 -9.17 1.14
CA ALA A 36 2.67 -10.39 0.52
C ALA A 36 4.10 -10.18 0.00
N LYS A 37 4.90 -11.25 -0.01
CA LYS A 37 6.33 -11.17 -0.38
C LYS A 37 6.57 -10.51 -1.74
N LEU A 38 5.74 -10.84 -2.73
CA LEU A 38 5.82 -10.26 -4.07
C LEU A 38 5.52 -8.75 -4.06
N ASP A 39 4.48 -8.34 -3.34
CA ASP A 39 4.08 -6.93 -3.24
C ASP A 39 5.15 -6.11 -2.51
N ALA A 40 5.72 -6.66 -1.43
CA ALA A 40 6.82 -6.01 -0.72
C ALA A 40 8.03 -5.77 -1.62
N GLN A 41 8.37 -6.74 -2.48
CA GLN A 41 9.47 -6.64 -3.44
C GLN A 41 9.20 -5.60 -4.53
N GLU A 42 8.01 -5.65 -5.15
CA GLU A 42 7.63 -4.66 -6.18
C GLU A 42 7.54 -3.25 -5.58
N PHE A 43 7.00 -3.10 -4.37
CA PHE A 43 6.91 -1.81 -3.68
C PHE A 43 8.30 -1.25 -3.32
N HIS A 44 9.22 -2.10 -2.81
CA HIS A 44 10.61 -1.70 -2.56
C HIS A 44 11.31 -1.23 -3.84
N LYS A 45 11.13 -1.98 -4.93
CA LYS A 45 11.70 -1.62 -6.24
C LYS A 45 11.12 -0.32 -6.77
N ALA A 46 9.81 -0.10 -6.61
CA ALA A 46 9.14 1.13 -6.99
C ALA A 46 9.78 2.35 -6.30
N ILE A 47 9.97 2.28 -4.98
CA ILE A 47 10.57 3.36 -4.19
C ILE A 47 12.02 3.61 -4.59
N GLY A 48 12.81 2.56 -4.79
CA GLY A 48 14.19 2.69 -5.26
C GLY A 48 14.29 3.40 -6.61
N LEU A 49 13.45 2.99 -7.58
CA LEU A 49 13.40 3.61 -8.90
C LEU A 49 12.99 5.09 -8.83
N ALA A 50 11.96 5.42 -8.04
CA ALA A 50 11.51 6.80 -7.88
C ALA A 50 12.60 7.69 -7.23
N ALA A 51 13.33 7.17 -6.23
CA ALA A 51 14.45 7.88 -5.60
C ALA A 51 15.62 8.17 -6.56
N HIS A 52 15.72 7.41 -7.66
CA HIS A 52 16.67 7.66 -8.76
C HIS A 52 16.07 8.47 -9.92
N GLY A 53 14.85 8.99 -9.78
CA GLY A 53 14.19 9.79 -10.81
C GLY A 53 13.60 8.97 -11.96
N VAL A 54 13.47 7.65 -11.80
CA VAL A 54 12.82 6.77 -12.79
C VAL A 54 11.33 6.65 -12.44
N GLY A 55 10.53 7.55 -13.01
CA GLY A 55 9.09 7.66 -12.82
C GLY A 55 8.28 6.56 -13.49
N VAL A 56 8.44 6.33 -14.79
CA VAL A 56 7.61 5.36 -15.54
C VAL A 56 7.77 3.96 -14.95
N GLY A 57 9.02 3.54 -14.75
CA GLY A 57 9.34 2.23 -14.18
C GLY A 57 8.82 2.08 -12.74
N SER A 58 9.02 3.08 -11.88
CA SER A 58 8.54 3.04 -10.49
C SER A 58 7.01 2.96 -10.43
N PHE A 59 6.33 3.71 -11.29
CA PHE A 59 4.89 3.79 -11.33
C PHE A 59 4.24 2.48 -11.80
N VAL A 60 4.85 1.78 -12.77
CA VAL A 60 4.40 0.44 -13.19
C VAL A 60 4.39 -0.54 -12.01
N TYR A 61 5.42 -0.53 -11.17
CA TYR A 61 5.47 -1.39 -9.99
C TYR A 61 4.39 -1.03 -8.97
N LEU A 62 4.16 0.26 -8.68
CA LEU A 62 3.09 0.67 -7.76
C LEU A 62 1.70 0.25 -8.24
N ARG A 63 1.42 0.38 -9.54
CA ARG A 63 0.12 -0.02 -10.11
C ARG A 63 -0.15 -1.51 -9.90
N ARG A 64 0.85 -2.36 -10.13
CA ARG A 64 0.72 -3.81 -9.93
C ARG A 64 0.42 -4.16 -8.48
N VAL A 65 1.12 -3.52 -7.55
CA VAL A 65 0.88 -3.67 -6.11
C VAL A 65 -0.55 -3.24 -5.79
N PHE A 66 -0.97 -2.06 -6.25
CA PHE A 66 -2.32 -1.55 -6.03
C PHE A 66 -3.41 -2.48 -6.60
N GLU A 67 -3.27 -2.90 -7.85
CA GLU A 67 -4.21 -3.82 -8.52
C GLU A 67 -4.34 -5.16 -7.77
N ARG A 68 -3.23 -5.71 -7.27
CA ARG A 68 -3.26 -6.94 -6.48
C ARG A 68 -3.92 -6.73 -5.12
N LEU A 69 -3.72 -5.58 -4.47
CA LEU A 69 -4.44 -5.28 -3.21
C LEU A 69 -5.96 -5.26 -3.43
N ILE A 70 -6.43 -4.58 -4.48
CA ILE A 70 -7.86 -4.53 -4.83
C ILE A 70 -8.37 -5.94 -5.18
N THR A 71 -7.61 -6.71 -5.97
CA THR A 71 -7.99 -8.08 -6.34
C THR A 71 -8.04 -9.00 -5.12
N ASN A 72 -7.05 -8.94 -4.24
CA ASN A 72 -7.02 -9.75 -3.02
C ASN A 72 -8.22 -9.42 -2.10
N ARG A 73 -8.58 -8.14 -1.99
CA ARG A 73 -9.77 -7.72 -1.23
C ARG A 73 -11.06 -8.27 -1.83
N PHE A 74 -11.17 -8.29 -3.15
CA PHE A 74 -12.29 -8.98 -3.81
C PHE A 74 -12.30 -10.48 -3.50
N GLU A 75 -11.17 -11.16 -3.65
CA GLU A 75 -11.05 -12.60 -3.38
C GLU A 75 -11.38 -12.96 -1.92
N GLU A 76 -11.09 -12.07 -0.97
CA GLU A 76 -11.39 -12.21 0.46
C GLU A 76 -12.89 -12.20 0.76
N PHE A 77 -13.66 -11.31 0.11
CA PHE A 77 -15.09 -11.11 0.43
C PHE A 77 -16.07 -11.69 -0.60
N LYS A 78 -15.62 -12.06 -1.81
CA LYS A 78 -16.50 -12.50 -2.90
C LYS A 78 -17.45 -13.65 -2.53
N SER A 79 -17.00 -14.60 -1.70
CA SER A 79 -17.82 -15.75 -1.31
C SER A 79 -18.89 -15.38 -0.29
N ALA A 80 -18.59 -14.44 0.62
CA ALA A 80 -19.55 -13.95 1.61
C ALA A 80 -20.60 -13.05 0.96
N GLU A 81 -20.18 -12.20 0.02
CA GLU A 81 -21.03 -11.21 -0.66
C GLU A 81 -21.72 -11.76 -1.92
N GLY A 82 -21.35 -12.96 -2.38
CA GLY A 82 -21.90 -13.58 -3.58
C GLY A 82 -21.54 -12.85 -4.88
N TRP A 83 -20.36 -12.24 -4.96
CA TRP A 83 -19.95 -11.47 -6.14
C TRP A 83 -19.46 -12.36 -7.29
N ASP A 84 -19.74 -11.91 -8.51
CA ASP A 84 -19.34 -12.61 -9.73
C ASP A 84 -17.91 -12.25 -10.17
N ASN A 85 -17.07 -13.28 -10.37
CA ASN A 85 -15.69 -13.13 -10.84
C ASN A 85 -15.64 -12.46 -12.23
N SER A 86 -16.45 -12.90 -13.17
CA SER A 86 -16.35 -12.46 -14.57
C SER A 86 -16.62 -10.96 -14.70
N ARG A 87 -17.64 -10.49 -13.99
CA ARG A 87 -18.02 -9.08 -13.87
C ARG A 87 -16.91 -8.27 -13.21
N PHE A 88 -16.31 -8.76 -12.14
CA PHE A 88 -15.22 -8.05 -11.47
C PHE A 88 -13.99 -7.88 -12.37
N TYR A 89 -13.50 -8.96 -12.99
CA TYR A 89 -12.28 -8.90 -13.80
C TYR A 89 -12.46 -8.08 -15.09
N ALA A 90 -13.67 -8.03 -15.65
CA ALA A 90 -14.01 -7.18 -16.80
C ALA A 90 -14.23 -5.70 -16.45
N ALA A 91 -14.46 -5.37 -15.18
CA ALA A 91 -14.78 -4.02 -14.73
C ALA A 91 -13.55 -3.10 -14.71
N ARG A 92 -13.78 -1.79 -14.86
CA ARG A 92 -12.74 -0.77 -14.71
C ARG A 92 -12.36 -0.63 -13.24
N MET A 93 -11.17 -0.07 -12.98
CA MET A 93 -10.68 0.12 -11.61
C MET A 93 -11.65 0.94 -10.75
N GLU A 94 -12.30 1.96 -11.31
CA GLU A 94 -13.33 2.74 -10.62
C GLU A 94 -14.49 1.87 -10.13
N ASP A 95 -14.99 0.98 -11.00
CA ASP A 95 -16.11 0.10 -10.72
C ASP A 95 -15.71 -0.97 -9.69
N LYS A 96 -14.47 -1.47 -9.76
CA LYS A 96 -13.90 -2.39 -8.77
C LYS A 96 -13.84 -1.76 -7.38
N ILE A 97 -13.37 -0.52 -7.28
CA ILE A 97 -13.33 0.22 -6.00
C ILE A 97 -14.76 0.47 -5.48
N THR A 98 -15.71 0.76 -6.37
CA THR A 98 -17.11 0.98 -6.00
C THR A 98 -17.76 -0.30 -5.46
N LEU A 99 -17.52 -1.45 -6.10
CA LEU A 99 -17.99 -2.75 -5.61
C LEU A 99 -17.46 -3.04 -4.20
N LEU A 100 -16.20 -2.67 -3.93
CA LEU A 100 -15.50 -2.95 -2.69
C LEU A 100 -15.63 -1.82 -1.65
N GLN A 101 -16.58 -0.89 -1.81
CA GLN A 101 -16.61 0.34 -1.01
C GLN A 101 -16.68 0.09 0.50
N ASP A 102 -17.43 -0.92 0.94
CA ASP A 102 -17.60 -1.24 2.36
C ASP A 102 -16.39 -2.00 2.95
N HIS A 103 -15.49 -2.45 2.07
CA HIS A 103 -14.30 -3.19 2.42
C HIS A 103 -13.01 -2.45 2.06
N LEU A 104 -13.07 -1.18 1.66
CA LEU A 104 -11.91 -0.35 1.37
C LEU A 104 -11.94 0.93 2.22
N PRO A 105 -10.80 1.61 2.40
CA PRO A 105 -10.79 2.89 3.10
C PRO A 105 -11.65 3.93 2.38
N ASP A 106 -12.48 4.68 3.12
CA ASP A 106 -13.35 5.74 2.59
C ASP A 106 -12.62 6.75 1.70
N PHE A 107 -11.35 7.01 2.00
CA PHE A 107 -10.51 7.89 1.19
C PHE A 107 -10.36 7.36 -0.24
N LEU A 108 -10.14 6.06 -0.40
CA LEU A 108 -9.97 5.42 -1.71
C LEU A 108 -11.29 5.48 -2.50
N VAL A 109 -12.41 5.19 -1.84
CA VAL A 109 -13.75 5.18 -2.43
C VAL A 109 -14.15 6.56 -2.94
N ARG A 110 -13.94 7.60 -2.13
CA ARG A 110 -14.22 9.00 -2.50
C ARG A 110 -13.38 9.48 -3.68
N ASN A 111 -12.16 8.97 -3.80
CA ASN A 111 -11.20 9.38 -4.83
C ASN A 111 -11.06 8.37 -5.98
N ARG A 112 -11.98 7.41 -6.11
CA ARG A 112 -11.92 6.27 -7.07
C ARG A 112 -11.56 6.66 -8.52
N LYS A 113 -12.02 7.82 -8.98
CA LYS A 113 -11.79 8.33 -10.35
C LYS A 113 -10.31 8.55 -10.65
N ILE A 114 -9.54 8.99 -9.65
CA ILE A 114 -8.10 9.21 -9.78
C ILE A 114 -7.42 7.90 -10.17
N TYR A 115 -7.78 6.79 -9.52
CA TYR A 115 -7.18 5.49 -9.79
C TYR A 115 -7.52 4.96 -11.17
N SER A 116 -8.71 5.24 -11.71
CA SER A 116 -9.01 4.88 -13.10
C SER A 116 -8.13 5.66 -14.09
N ILE A 117 -7.87 6.94 -13.84
CA ILE A 117 -6.96 7.76 -14.68
C ILE A 117 -5.53 7.22 -14.59
N LEU A 118 -5.06 6.98 -13.36
CA LEU A 118 -3.74 6.46 -13.08
C LEU A 118 -3.55 5.04 -13.65
N SER A 119 -4.59 4.22 -13.71
CA SER A 119 -4.59 2.85 -14.28
C SER A 119 -4.79 2.77 -15.80
N VAL A 120 -5.07 3.88 -16.49
CA VAL A 120 -5.11 3.92 -17.98
C VAL A 120 -3.97 4.77 -18.58
N GLY A 121 -3.52 5.81 -17.88
CA GLY A 121 -2.74 6.90 -18.48
C GLY A 121 -1.21 6.76 -18.62
N VAL A 122 -0.58 5.62 -18.30
CA VAL A 122 0.91 5.55 -18.29
C VAL A 122 1.54 5.72 -19.67
N HIS A 123 0.81 5.43 -20.75
CA HIS A 123 1.32 5.65 -22.11
C HIS A 123 1.34 7.13 -22.55
N ALA A 124 0.70 8.02 -21.79
CA ALA A 124 0.66 9.46 -22.09
C ALA A 124 1.48 10.32 -21.10
N LEU A 125 2.01 9.74 -20.02
CA LEU A 125 2.75 10.45 -18.99
C LEU A 125 4.26 10.31 -19.22
N ASP A 126 4.98 11.41 -19.08
CA ASP A 126 6.43 11.40 -19.08
C ASP A 126 6.99 11.02 -17.70
N GLU A 127 8.32 10.89 -17.60
CA GLU A 127 9.00 10.54 -16.34
C GLU A 127 8.63 11.50 -15.19
N LYS A 128 8.49 12.80 -15.47
CA LYS A 128 8.21 13.82 -14.45
C LYS A 128 6.78 13.67 -13.94
N ASP A 129 5.83 13.45 -14.82
CA ASP A 129 4.44 13.28 -14.44
C ASP A 129 4.25 11.96 -13.68
N CYS A 130 4.90 10.87 -14.08
CA CYS A 130 4.90 9.63 -13.31
C CYS A 130 5.47 9.82 -11.90
N LEU A 131 6.54 10.61 -11.72
CA LEU A 131 7.06 10.93 -10.39
C LEU A 131 6.10 11.79 -9.55
N LYS A 132 5.39 12.75 -10.15
CA LYS A 132 4.37 13.55 -9.43
C LYS A 132 3.24 12.65 -8.90
N TRP A 133 2.79 11.71 -9.72
CA TRP A 133 1.72 10.78 -9.34
C TRP A 133 2.19 9.60 -8.49
N PHE A 134 3.49 9.33 -8.46
CA PHE A 134 4.08 8.26 -7.67
C PHE A 134 3.69 8.38 -6.19
N ASP A 135 3.86 9.56 -5.60
CA ASP A 135 3.55 9.76 -4.19
C ASP A 135 2.06 9.59 -3.90
N VAL A 136 1.17 10.03 -4.80
CA VAL A 136 -0.28 9.81 -4.66
C VAL A 136 -0.59 8.31 -4.62
N MET A 137 -0.03 7.53 -5.54
CA MET A 137 -0.24 6.08 -5.58
C MET A 137 0.39 5.38 -4.37
N LYS A 138 1.59 5.79 -3.97
CA LYS A 138 2.29 5.27 -2.79
C LYS A 138 1.45 5.48 -1.53
N GLN A 139 0.97 6.70 -1.30
CA GLN A 139 0.14 7.02 -0.13
C GLN A 139 -1.17 6.23 -0.14
N SER A 140 -1.75 6.00 -1.32
CA SER A 140 -2.96 5.20 -1.45
C SER A 140 -2.76 3.75 -1.00
N ILE A 141 -1.63 3.14 -1.37
CA ILE A 141 -1.24 1.81 -0.87
C ILE A 141 -1.02 1.84 0.65
N LEU A 142 -0.32 2.85 1.16
CA LEU A 142 -0.06 2.97 2.60
C LEU A 142 -1.36 3.10 3.41
N ILE A 143 -2.33 3.88 2.93
CA ILE A 143 -3.65 4.03 3.57
C ILE A 143 -4.39 2.68 3.64
N ILE A 144 -4.36 1.87 2.59
CA ILE A 144 -4.95 0.53 2.60
C ILE A 144 -4.26 -0.35 3.64
N LEU A 145 -2.93 -0.38 3.65
CA LEU A 145 -2.16 -1.21 4.59
C LEU A 145 -2.35 -0.76 6.05
N GLU A 146 -2.49 0.54 6.29
CA GLU A 146 -2.75 1.09 7.62
C GLU A 146 -4.16 0.71 8.11
N ASP A 147 -5.17 0.81 7.26
CA ASP A 147 -6.54 0.40 7.57
C ASP A 147 -6.61 -1.10 7.89
N ASP A 148 -5.94 -1.94 7.09
CA ASP A 148 -5.86 -3.38 7.32
C ASP A 148 -5.18 -3.72 8.65
N LYS A 149 -4.10 -2.99 8.97
CA LYS A 149 -3.40 -3.16 10.24
C LYS A 149 -4.31 -2.79 11.41
N LYS A 150 -5.00 -1.64 11.35
CA LYS A 150 -5.95 -1.21 12.38
C LYS A 150 -7.05 -2.23 12.61
N LYS A 151 -7.67 -2.74 11.54
CA LYS A 151 -8.72 -3.77 11.61
C LYS A 151 -8.21 -5.07 12.24
N LYS A 152 -7.01 -5.53 11.89
CA LYS A 152 -6.39 -6.73 12.48
C LYS A 152 -6.07 -6.54 13.96
N GLU A 153 -5.52 -5.40 14.33
CA GLU A 153 -5.20 -5.08 15.74
C GLU A 153 -6.47 -4.98 16.60
N GLU A 154 -7.54 -4.41 16.05
CA GLU A 154 -8.84 -4.34 16.71
C GLU A 154 -9.46 -5.72 16.89
N LEU A 155 -9.47 -6.56 15.85
CA LEU A 155 -9.96 -7.94 15.93
C LEU A 155 -9.20 -8.75 16.97
N ALA A 156 -7.86 -8.70 16.95
CA ALA A 156 -7.02 -9.41 17.91
C ALA A 156 -7.29 -8.95 19.35
N ARG A 157 -7.50 -7.64 19.56
CA ARG A 157 -7.85 -7.10 20.89
C ARG A 157 -9.20 -7.62 21.38
N ARG A 158 -10.21 -7.65 20.51
CA ARG A 158 -11.54 -8.16 20.84
C ARG A 158 -11.48 -9.65 21.19
N GLU A 159 -10.75 -10.44 20.41
CA GLU A 159 -10.56 -11.87 20.64
C GLU A 159 -9.86 -12.15 21.99
N LEU A 160 -8.77 -11.44 22.29
CA LEU A 160 -8.08 -11.57 23.58
C LEU A 160 -8.98 -11.20 24.77
N PHE A 161 -9.84 -10.19 24.59
CA PHE A 161 -10.80 -9.79 25.62
C PHE A 161 -11.90 -10.84 25.83
N SER A 162 -12.46 -11.39 24.75
CA SER A 162 -13.45 -12.48 24.81
C SER A 162 -12.87 -13.71 25.53
N GLN A 163 -11.66 -14.14 25.16
CA GLN A 163 -10.98 -15.28 25.81
C GLN A 163 -10.70 -15.03 27.31
N ALA A 164 -10.43 -13.78 27.69
CA ALA A 164 -10.22 -13.43 29.09
C ALA A 164 -11.52 -13.51 29.91
N ILE A 165 -12.65 -13.09 29.32
CA ILE A 165 -13.99 -13.22 29.93
C ILE A 165 -14.34 -14.69 30.12
N GLU A 166 -14.24 -15.51 29.08
CA GLU A 166 -14.56 -16.95 29.13
C GLU A 166 -13.74 -17.69 30.20
N ARG A 167 -12.44 -17.37 30.31
CA ARG A 167 -11.57 -17.94 31.37
C ARG A 167 -12.00 -17.53 32.77
N PHE A 168 -12.53 -16.32 32.93
CA PHE A 168 -13.01 -15.84 34.22
C PHE A 168 -14.32 -16.55 34.61
N GLU A 169 -15.27 -16.67 33.67
CA GLU A 169 -16.53 -17.39 33.86
C GLU A 169 -16.29 -18.86 34.22
N ALA A 170 -15.46 -19.57 33.45
CA ALA A 170 -15.11 -20.97 33.71
C ALA A 170 -14.44 -21.21 35.08
N LYS A 171 -13.73 -20.21 35.62
CA LYS A 171 -13.11 -20.30 36.95
C LYS A 171 -14.12 -20.05 38.07
N SER A 172 -15.15 -19.24 37.83
CA SER A 172 -16.23 -18.99 38.78
C SER A 172 -17.17 -20.18 38.95
N GLU A 173 -17.44 -20.92 37.86
CA GLU A 173 -18.28 -22.13 37.89
C GLU A 173 -17.61 -23.32 38.58
N ASN A 174 -16.29 -23.49 38.43
CA ASN A 174 -15.53 -24.56 39.10
C ASN A 174 -15.20 -24.27 40.58
N SER A 175 -15.61 -23.12 41.11
CA SER A 175 -15.39 -22.72 42.51
C SER A 175 -16.68 -22.75 43.36
N SER A 176 -17.79 -23.22 42.78
CA SER A 176 -19.09 -23.45 43.44
C SER A 176 -19.38 -24.95 43.51
#